data_AF-A0A817HTU7-F1
#
_entry.id   AF-A0A817HTU7-F1
#
_cell.length_a   1.000
_cell.length_b   1.000
_cell.length_c   1.000
_cell.angle_alpha   90.00
_cell.angle_beta   90.00
_cell.angle_gamma   90.00
#
_symmetry.space_group_name_H-M   'P 1'
#
loop_
_entity.id
_entity.type
_entity.pdbx_description
1 polymer ?
#
loop_
_entity_poly.entity_id
_entity_poly.type
_entity_poly.pdbx_seq_one_letter_code
_entity_poly.pdbx_strand_id
1 'polypeptide(L)'
;MHVGKYERAWKTTTTTTAASIAHAFWPFDNSALELYNGLDGNLSGLPSYTTSFLGYGAAISLTQSSSQFVSITPVVIPLDSRSFTIEAWIYPIGFTGGEYGIFGQCQSISTNLCFYFTSRNNKLYCGFYGNDVQGSTTLTMDVWTHVACVYDSTRQMLEVWLNGVLDGSHSGSPYQGLWGITTIGATNSTGSLACFNGYIDQVRFESRAKNSTELWNDASLYVYYSFNDNSLLDNGPNGINGTASGSLTSTTGRVNGAIQFSSGSSIYYTYGPFYFLGISNHAFSISLWAQPTGSYADSTLIFMQQLSGWCVHFMVMTSAGYLSAHLWNGNDVTANGPMLSLNSWTHIGYTYSLSNGIQLYINGVLYSNTGGFSYSASGVPMYMILGNDGGRNVCSPGIGGSFTGAFDEFYVHSCELTASQIRALANP
;
A
#
# COMPACT_ATOMS: atom_id res chain seq x y z
N MET A 1 -10.03 13.64 13.97
CA MET A 1 -8.62 14.01 14.19
C MET A 1 -8.07 13.05 15.25
N HIS A 2 -7.66 11.86 14.81
CA HIS A 2 -6.90 10.92 15.61
C HIS A 2 -5.76 10.47 14.70
N VAL A 3 -4.55 10.88 15.07
CA VAL A 3 -3.32 10.56 14.35
C VAL A 3 -3.07 9.09 14.63
N GLY A 4 -3.19 8.23 13.61
CA GLY A 4 -2.61 6.90 13.64
C GLY A 4 -1.11 7.08 13.74
N LYS A 5 -0.59 7.17 14.97
CA LYS A 5 0.84 7.25 15.23
C LYS A 5 1.40 5.88 14.90
N TYR A 6 2.35 5.80 13.98
CA TYR A 6 3.43 4.84 14.11
C TYR A 6 4.03 5.08 15.51
N GLU A 7 3.65 4.26 16.49
CA GLU A 7 4.19 4.37 17.83
C GLU A 7 5.69 4.07 17.74
N ARG A 8 6.52 5.01 18.21
CA ARG A 8 7.96 4.79 18.35
C ARG A 8 8.17 3.48 19.10
N ALA A 9 8.71 2.46 18.43
CA ALA A 9 9.42 1.40 19.14
C ALA A 9 10.52 2.11 19.95
N TRP A 10 10.59 1.82 21.24
CA TRP A 10 11.47 2.51 22.19
C TRP A 10 12.90 2.60 21.65
N LYS A 11 13.29 3.82 21.21
CA LYS A 11 14.64 4.15 20.74
C LYS A 11 15.59 3.92 21.91
N THR A 12 16.20 2.73 21.96
CA THR A 12 17.36 2.49 22.82
C THR A 12 18.48 3.32 22.22
N THR A 13 19.01 4.26 23.00
CA THR A 13 20.11 5.15 22.61
C THR A 13 21.41 4.35 22.52
N THR A 14 21.46 3.39 21.61
CA THR A 14 22.67 2.69 21.20
C THR A 14 23.16 3.37 19.93
N THR A 15 24.43 3.77 19.92
CA THR A 15 25.09 4.29 18.73
C THR A 15 25.09 3.20 17.67
N THR A 16 24.09 3.21 16.78
CA THR A 16 23.97 2.24 15.69
C THR A 16 25.17 2.44 14.77
N THR A 17 26.11 1.49 14.79
CA THR A 17 27.20 1.50 13.80
C THR A 17 26.63 1.18 12.43
N ALA A 18 27.13 1.80 11.35
CA ALA A 18 26.62 1.58 10.00
C ALA A 18 26.50 0.09 9.60
N ALA A 19 27.38 -0.78 10.12
CA ALA A 19 27.37 -2.21 9.85
C ALA A 19 26.15 -2.99 10.39
N SER A 20 25.33 -2.43 11.29
CA SER A 20 24.18 -3.11 11.90
C SER A 20 22.82 -2.63 11.39
N ILE A 21 22.77 -1.72 10.42
CA ILE A 21 21.51 -1.19 9.87
C ILE A 21 20.92 -2.24 8.91
N ALA A 22 19.90 -2.96 9.37
CA ALA A 22 19.19 -3.94 8.55
C ALA A 22 18.08 -3.31 7.71
N HIS A 23 17.44 -2.26 8.22
CA HIS A 23 16.35 -1.57 7.53
C HIS A 23 16.30 -0.10 7.96
N ALA A 24 15.59 0.74 7.21
CA ALA A 24 15.28 2.11 7.59
C ALA A 24 13.96 2.54 6.95
N PHE A 25 13.22 3.42 7.61
CA PHE A 25 11.92 3.87 7.11
C PHE A 25 11.64 5.35 7.42
N TRP A 26 11.49 6.14 6.36
CA TRP A 26 11.09 7.54 6.39
C TRP A 26 9.66 7.68 5.86
N PRO A 27 8.65 7.78 6.75
CA PRO A 27 7.26 7.92 6.35
C PRO A 27 6.90 9.34 5.89
N PHE A 28 7.80 10.32 6.08
CA PHE A 28 7.57 11.73 5.75
C PHE A 28 6.31 12.40 6.33
N ASP A 29 5.74 11.83 7.40
CA ASP A 29 4.60 12.35 8.15
C ASP A 29 4.90 13.67 8.89
N ASN A 30 5.03 14.76 8.14
CA ASN A 30 5.37 16.10 8.60
C ASN A 30 6.77 16.23 9.25
N SER A 31 7.65 15.27 9.00
CA SER A 31 9.03 15.30 9.46
C SER A 31 9.93 14.45 8.56
N ALA A 32 11.23 14.71 8.56
CA ALA A 32 12.23 13.85 7.93
C ALA A 32 12.82 12.80 8.91
N LEU A 33 12.11 12.50 10.00
CA LEU A 33 12.57 11.54 11.00
C LEU A 33 12.45 10.11 10.46
N GLU A 34 13.39 9.27 10.88
CA GLU A 34 13.40 7.84 10.59
C GLU A 34 12.89 7.06 11.81
N LEU A 35 12.16 5.96 11.57
CA LEU A 35 11.40 5.30 12.64
C LEU A 35 12.18 4.35 13.54
N TYR A 36 13.27 3.74 13.08
CA TYR A 36 13.85 2.56 13.77
C TYR A 36 15.28 2.76 14.28
N ASN A 37 16.17 3.28 13.45
CA ASN A 37 17.62 3.23 13.63
C ASN A 37 18.27 4.59 13.87
N GLY A 38 17.47 5.67 13.89
CA GLY A 38 17.93 7.02 14.15
C GLY A 38 18.66 7.65 12.97
N LEU A 39 18.34 7.21 11.75
CA LEU A 39 18.84 7.78 10.49
C LEU A 39 18.03 9.02 10.10
N ASP A 40 17.83 9.92 11.06
CA ASP A 40 17.01 11.10 10.92
C ASP A 40 17.58 12.01 9.81
N GLY A 41 16.70 12.46 8.91
CA GLY A 41 17.05 13.29 7.77
C GLY A 41 17.11 14.78 8.12
N ASN A 42 18.04 15.48 7.46
CA ASN A 42 18.17 16.93 7.50
C ASN A 42 17.60 17.53 6.21
N LEU A 43 16.65 18.45 6.36
CA LEU A 43 15.99 19.12 5.24
C LEU A 43 16.89 20.17 4.58
N SER A 44 16.98 20.14 3.26
CA SER A 44 17.62 21.17 2.43
C SER A 44 16.58 21.93 1.62
N GLY A 45 16.73 23.25 1.48
CA GLY A 45 15.85 24.09 0.65
C GLY A 45 14.44 24.33 1.20
N LEU A 46 14.17 23.99 2.46
CA LEU A 46 12.87 24.18 3.15
C LEU A 46 11.68 23.55 2.39
N PRO A 47 11.65 22.24 2.20
CA PRO A 47 10.53 21.55 1.56
C PRO A 47 9.25 21.67 2.43
N SER A 48 8.11 21.55 1.77
CA SER A 48 6.79 21.48 2.42
C SER A 48 6.31 20.03 2.49
N TYR A 49 5.15 19.82 3.11
CA TYR A 49 4.48 18.54 3.18
C TYR A 49 3.10 18.63 2.52
N THR A 50 2.65 17.53 1.93
CA THR A 50 1.36 17.40 1.24
C THR A 50 0.66 16.10 1.65
N THR A 51 -0.53 15.84 1.13
CA THR A 51 -1.27 14.60 1.39
C THR A 51 -0.48 13.37 0.93
N SER A 52 -0.36 12.39 1.83
CA SER A 52 0.24 11.07 1.55
C SER A 52 -0.53 10.28 0.47
N PHE A 53 0.13 9.30 -0.14
CA PHE A 53 -0.52 8.30 -1.00
C PHE A 53 -1.62 7.50 -0.27
N LEU A 54 -1.55 7.40 1.07
CA LEU A 54 -2.57 6.76 1.91
C LEU A 54 -3.79 7.64 2.18
N GLY A 55 -3.72 8.94 1.88
CA GLY A 55 -4.73 9.92 2.27
C GLY A 55 -4.83 10.19 3.77
N TYR A 56 -3.94 9.61 4.58
CA TYR A 56 -3.62 10.08 5.94
C TYR A 56 -2.11 10.13 6.09
N GLY A 57 -1.64 10.94 7.04
CA GLY A 57 -0.22 11.25 7.12
C GLY A 57 0.17 12.33 6.11
N ALA A 58 1.44 12.43 5.78
CA ALA A 58 1.94 13.40 4.82
C ALA A 58 3.09 12.85 3.98
N ALA A 59 3.18 13.31 2.74
CA ALA A 59 4.33 13.11 1.87
C ALA A 59 5.19 14.38 1.85
N ILE A 60 6.50 14.23 1.62
CA ILE A 60 7.38 15.39 1.42
C ILE A 60 7.20 15.94 0.01
N SER A 61 7.07 17.26 -0.12
CA SER A 61 6.96 17.98 -1.39
C SER A 61 8.27 18.69 -1.72
N LEU A 62 8.87 18.29 -2.85
CA LEU A 62 10.17 18.73 -3.30
C LEU A 62 10.06 19.51 -4.61
N THR A 63 10.68 20.69 -4.62
CA THR A 63 10.76 21.58 -5.78
C THR A 63 12.19 21.59 -6.30
N GLN A 64 12.40 21.10 -7.52
CA GLN A 64 13.74 20.99 -8.13
C GLN A 64 14.44 22.36 -8.24
N SER A 65 13.73 23.41 -8.67
CA SER A 65 14.31 24.75 -8.84
C SER A 65 14.78 25.39 -7.53
N SER A 66 14.32 24.87 -6.39
CA SER A 66 14.71 25.31 -5.04
C SER A 66 15.78 24.42 -4.41
N SER A 67 16.30 23.43 -5.15
CA SER A 67 17.28 22.44 -4.65
C SER A 67 16.83 21.76 -3.35
N GLN A 68 15.56 21.34 -3.30
CA GLN A 68 14.95 20.71 -2.14
C GLN A 68 15.21 19.19 -2.12
N PHE A 69 15.72 18.70 -0.99
CA PHE A 69 15.97 17.28 -0.75
C PHE A 69 16.18 17.03 0.75
N VAL A 70 16.29 15.76 1.14
CA VAL A 70 16.68 15.34 2.49
C VAL A 70 18.08 14.74 2.43
N SER A 71 18.94 15.09 3.38
CA SER A 71 20.26 14.47 3.55
C SER A 71 20.34 13.68 4.86
N ILE A 72 20.86 12.46 4.79
CA ILE A 72 21.14 11.65 5.97
C ILE A 72 22.62 11.84 6.29
N THR A 73 22.91 12.45 7.43
CA THR A 73 24.28 12.74 7.88
C THR A 73 24.42 12.52 9.39
N PRO A 74 25.62 12.15 9.90
CA PRO A 74 26.82 11.76 9.15
C PRO A 74 26.82 10.28 8.71
N VAL A 75 25.70 9.57 8.87
CA VAL A 75 25.64 8.12 8.65
C VAL A 75 25.56 7.78 7.17
N VAL A 76 26.43 6.86 6.74
CA VAL A 76 26.42 6.23 5.42
C VAL A 76 25.60 4.96 5.52
N ILE A 77 24.62 4.78 4.63
CA ILE A 77 23.87 3.54 4.56
C ILE A 77 24.78 2.46 3.97
N PRO A 78 24.90 1.29 4.62
CA PRO A 78 25.83 0.25 4.19
C PRO A 78 25.33 -0.45 2.92
N LEU A 79 25.61 0.12 1.75
CA LEU A 79 25.24 -0.45 0.44
C LEU A 79 26.40 -1.23 -0.20
N ASP A 80 27.60 -1.13 0.34
CA ASP A 80 28.83 -1.65 -0.25
C ASP A 80 28.86 -3.18 -0.27
N SER A 81 29.18 -3.73 -1.45
CA SER A 81 29.45 -5.15 -1.71
C SER A 81 28.40 -6.13 -1.15
N ARG A 82 27.13 -5.70 -1.07
CA ARG A 82 26.04 -6.50 -0.49
C ARG A 82 24.73 -6.30 -1.21
N SER A 83 23.78 -7.18 -0.92
CA SER A 83 22.41 -7.04 -1.41
C SER A 83 21.69 -5.90 -0.70
N PHE A 84 20.78 -5.22 -1.39
CA PHE A 84 19.91 -4.24 -0.77
C PHE A 84 18.64 -4.01 -1.60
N THR A 85 17.64 -3.39 -0.96
CA THR A 85 16.48 -2.82 -1.62
C THR A 85 16.26 -1.39 -1.14
N ILE A 86 16.04 -0.47 -2.07
CA ILE A 86 15.55 0.89 -1.80
C ILE A 86 14.20 1.00 -2.50
N GLU A 87 13.15 1.41 -1.80
CA GLU A 87 11.82 1.59 -2.37
C GLU A 87 11.12 2.84 -1.83
N ALA A 88 10.17 3.36 -2.60
CA ALA A 88 9.43 4.57 -2.27
C ALA A 88 8.11 4.65 -3.06
N TRP A 89 7.17 5.43 -2.55
CA TRP A 89 6.09 5.99 -3.36
C TRP A 89 6.54 7.35 -3.91
N ILE A 90 6.36 7.59 -5.21
CA ILE A 90 6.66 8.87 -5.86
C ILE A 90 5.44 9.41 -6.61
N TYR A 91 5.34 10.73 -6.67
CA TYR A 91 4.34 11.47 -7.45
C TYR A 91 5.06 12.58 -8.23
N PRO A 92 5.50 12.31 -9.47
CA PRO A 92 6.16 13.34 -10.28
C PRO A 92 5.16 14.40 -10.76
N ILE A 93 5.48 15.69 -10.56
CA ILE A 93 4.61 16.83 -10.98
C ILE A 93 5.16 17.58 -12.20
N GLY A 94 6.18 17.04 -12.86
CA GLY A 94 6.78 17.66 -14.03
C GLY A 94 8.13 17.10 -14.39
N PHE A 95 8.32 16.79 -15.67
CA PHE A 95 9.62 16.49 -16.25
C PHE A 95 10.00 17.58 -17.25
N THR A 96 10.86 18.50 -16.82
CA THR A 96 11.51 19.56 -17.61
C THR A 96 12.77 19.08 -18.36
N GLY A 97 13.05 17.78 -18.35
CA GLY A 97 14.22 17.15 -18.97
C GLY A 97 15.38 16.96 -17.98
N GLY A 98 16.20 15.93 -18.22
CA GLY A 98 17.30 15.57 -17.34
C GLY A 98 16.95 14.46 -16.34
N GLU A 99 17.52 14.55 -15.14
CA GLU A 99 17.39 13.55 -14.07
C GLU A 99 16.60 14.10 -12.86
N TYR A 100 15.84 13.21 -12.22
CA TYR A 100 15.04 13.49 -11.04
C TYR A 100 15.36 12.46 -9.97
N GLY A 101 16.30 12.80 -9.08
CA GLY A 101 16.83 11.88 -8.09
C GLY A 101 15.80 11.48 -7.04
N ILE A 102 15.65 10.19 -6.80
CA ILE A 102 14.75 9.62 -5.78
C ILE A 102 15.56 9.28 -4.54
N PHE A 103 16.69 8.59 -4.72
CA PHE A 103 17.62 8.22 -3.66
C PHE A 103 19.06 8.17 -4.20
N GLY A 104 20.02 8.72 -3.47
CA GLY A 104 21.42 8.74 -3.90
C GLY A 104 22.41 8.47 -2.78
N GLN A 105 23.54 7.85 -3.12
CA GLN A 105 24.73 7.76 -2.27
C GLN A 105 25.98 7.73 -3.15
N CYS A 106 26.69 8.86 -3.25
CA CYS A 106 27.79 9.01 -4.19
C CYS A 106 29.10 9.35 -3.48
N GLN A 107 30.08 8.46 -3.60
CA GLN A 107 31.45 8.68 -3.12
C GLN A 107 32.22 9.57 -4.09
N SER A 108 32.19 9.18 -5.37
CA SER A 108 32.78 9.90 -6.50
C SER A 108 32.09 9.44 -7.78
N ILE A 109 32.08 10.31 -8.79
CA ILE A 109 31.47 10.05 -10.11
C ILE A 109 32.42 9.12 -10.88
N SER A 110 32.40 7.84 -10.51
CA SER A 110 33.32 6.81 -10.97
C SER A 110 32.65 5.46 -10.86
N THR A 111 33.08 4.51 -11.69
CA THR A 111 32.42 3.20 -11.80
C THR A 111 32.35 2.48 -10.46
N ASN A 112 31.16 1.98 -10.13
CA ASN A 112 30.79 1.34 -8.87
C ASN A 112 30.80 2.24 -7.62
N LEU A 113 31.11 3.52 -7.73
CA LEU A 113 31.30 4.43 -6.57
C LEU A 113 30.21 5.49 -6.44
N CYS A 114 29.25 5.55 -7.36
CA CYS A 114 28.15 6.51 -7.31
C CYS A 114 26.80 5.83 -7.47
N PHE A 115 26.10 5.60 -6.35
CA PHE A 115 24.74 5.08 -6.38
C PHE A 115 23.74 6.20 -6.68
N TYR A 116 22.89 5.96 -7.65
CA TYR A 116 21.72 6.78 -7.94
C TYR A 116 20.53 5.91 -8.31
N PHE A 117 19.41 6.21 -7.67
CA PHE A 117 18.07 5.80 -8.08
C PHE A 117 17.32 7.06 -8.49
N THR A 118 16.95 7.14 -9.76
CA THR A 118 16.49 8.38 -10.41
C THR A 118 15.47 8.09 -11.51
N SER A 119 14.77 9.12 -11.96
CA SER A 119 14.11 9.11 -13.26
C SER A 119 14.96 9.87 -14.28
N ARG A 120 15.18 9.29 -15.47
CA ARG A 120 15.85 9.93 -16.61
C ARG A 120 15.02 9.66 -17.86
N ASN A 121 14.73 10.69 -18.65
CA ASN A 121 13.81 10.58 -19.80
C ASN A 121 12.47 9.92 -19.44
N ASN A 122 11.96 10.25 -18.25
CA ASN A 122 10.71 9.73 -17.69
C ASN A 122 10.69 8.22 -17.47
N LYS A 123 11.85 7.55 -17.37
CA LYS A 123 11.94 6.13 -17.03
C LYS A 123 12.77 5.96 -15.77
N LEU A 124 12.52 4.90 -15.01
CA LEU A 124 13.34 4.57 -13.85
C LEU A 124 14.75 4.18 -14.28
N TYR A 125 15.72 4.65 -13.52
CA TYR A 125 17.12 4.24 -13.62
C TYR A 125 17.66 3.96 -12.23
N CYS A 126 18.42 2.89 -12.12
CA CYS A 126 19.25 2.63 -10.96
C CYS A 126 20.66 2.26 -11.43
N GLY A 127 21.70 2.72 -10.75
CA GLY A 127 23.06 2.42 -11.17
C GLY A 127 24.11 2.78 -10.14
N PHE A 128 25.32 2.23 -10.33
CA PHE A 128 26.51 2.54 -9.54
C PHE A 128 27.54 3.34 -10.35
N TYR A 129 27.08 4.02 -11.41
CA TYR A 129 27.87 4.65 -12.47
C TYR A 129 28.55 3.64 -13.40
N GLY A 130 28.16 3.63 -14.67
CA GLY A 130 28.76 2.76 -15.70
C GLY A 130 28.25 1.32 -15.71
N ASN A 131 27.29 0.99 -14.85
CA ASN A 131 26.64 -0.32 -14.72
C ASN A 131 25.15 -0.12 -14.35
N ASP A 132 24.47 0.63 -15.20
CA ASP A 132 23.12 1.11 -14.94
C ASP A 132 22.08 0.12 -15.46
N VAL A 133 20.97 0.01 -14.74
CA VAL A 133 19.73 -0.56 -15.26
C VAL A 133 18.76 0.57 -15.61
N GLN A 134 18.11 0.41 -16.75
CA GLN A 134 17.03 1.27 -17.21
C GLN A 134 15.73 0.48 -17.22
N GLY A 135 14.67 1.08 -16.69
CA GLY A 135 13.31 0.58 -16.80
C GLY A 135 12.72 0.71 -18.21
N SER A 136 11.77 -0.16 -18.54
CA SER A 136 11.11 -0.17 -19.84
C SER A 136 9.96 0.83 -19.93
N THR A 137 9.33 1.14 -18.79
CA THR A 137 8.07 1.88 -18.70
C THR A 137 8.29 3.38 -18.52
N THR A 138 7.53 4.19 -19.25
CA THR A 138 7.47 5.64 -19.05
C THR A 138 6.59 5.96 -17.83
N LEU A 139 7.15 6.66 -16.85
CA LEU A 139 6.47 7.19 -15.69
C LEU A 139 5.38 8.17 -16.09
N THR A 140 4.20 7.99 -15.51
CA THR A 140 3.08 8.92 -15.67
C THR A 140 3.19 9.98 -14.58
N MET A 141 3.04 11.24 -14.95
CA MET A 141 2.98 12.35 -13.99
C MET A 141 1.61 12.37 -13.32
N ASP A 142 1.53 13.06 -12.18
CA ASP A 142 0.28 13.27 -11.45
C ASP A 142 -0.41 11.98 -10.97
N VAL A 143 0.38 10.92 -10.74
CA VAL A 143 -0.11 9.64 -10.22
C VAL A 143 0.93 9.06 -9.25
N TRP A 144 0.45 8.63 -8.08
CA TRP A 144 1.28 7.89 -7.12
C TRP A 144 1.73 6.56 -7.73
N THR A 145 3.04 6.32 -7.70
CA THR A 145 3.65 5.13 -8.28
C THR A 145 4.65 4.55 -7.29
N HIS A 146 4.56 3.25 -7.01
CA HIS A 146 5.57 2.56 -6.20
C HIS A 146 6.78 2.23 -7.06
N VAL A 147 7.97 2.53 -6.57
CA VAL A 147 9.22 2.33 -7.30
C VAL A 147 10.24 1.66 -6.39
N ALA A 148 11.01 0.72 -6.91
CA ALA A 148 12.11 0.12 -6.16
C ALA A 148 13.36 -0.09 -7.02
N CYS A 149 14.52 0.01 -6.38
CA CYS A 149 15.79 -0.48 -6.88
C CYS A 149 16.28 -1.61 -5.98
N VAL A 150 16.56 -2.76 -6.59
CA VAL A 150 17.00 -3.98 -5.90
C VAL A 150 18.36 -4.38 -6.45
N TYR A 151 19.31 -4.66 -5.57
CA TYR A 151 20.56 -5.30 -5.96
C TYR A 151 20.72 -6.62 -5.20
N ASP A 152 20.89 -7.71 -5.93
CA ASP A 152 21.19 -9.04 -5.40
C ASP A 152 22.67 -9.33 -5.64
N SER A 153 23.47 -9.31 -4.57
CA SER A 153 24.91 -9.56 -4.62
C SER A 153 25.27 -11.01 -4.92
N THR A 154 24.35 -11.96 -4.65
CA THR A 154 24.55 -13.39 -4.94
C THR A 154 24.41 -13.66 -6.43
N ARG A 155 23.44 -13.00 -7.07
CA ARG A 155 23.19 -13.09 -8.51
C ARG A 155 23.94 -12.04 -9.33
N GLN A 156 24.57 -11.06 -8.67
CA GLN A 156 25.16 -9.87 -9.29
C GLN A 156 24.18 -9.16 -10.22
N MET A 157 22.95 -8.94 -9.72
CA MET A 157 21.83 -8.45 -10.53
C MET A 157 21.25 -7.19 -9.91
N LEU A 158 21.18 -6.13 -10.72
CA LEU A 158 20.55 -4.86 -10.41
C LEU A 158 19.21 -4.79 -11.14
N GLU A 159 18.15 -4.42 -10.44
CA GLU A 159 16.79 -4.41 -10.96
C GLU A 159 16.08 -3.11 -10.58
N VAL A 160 15.20 -2.64 -11.47
CA VAL A 160 14.21 -1.61 -11.16
C VAL A 160 12.81 -2.19 -11.29
N TRP A 161 11.97 -1.84 -10.33
CA TRP A 161 10.61 -2.33 -10.21
C TRP A 161 9.64 -1.16 -10.19
N LEU A 162 8.52 -1.32 -10.89
CA LEU A 162 7.45 -0.33 -11.03
C LEU A 162 6.13 -0.96 -10.62
N ASN A 163 5.46 -0.41 -9.61
CA ASN A 163 4.21 -0.95 -9.04
C ASN A 163 4.31 -2.46 -8.72
N GLY A 164 5.47 -2.88 -8.19
CA GLY A 164 5.71 -4.26 -7.78
C GLY A 164 5.99 -5.23 -8.93
N VAL A 165 6.12 -4.75 -10.17
CA VAL A 165 6.46 -5.54 -11.35
C VAL A 165 7.87 -5.17 -11.83
N LEU A 166 8.65 -6.18 -12.24
CA LEU A 166 10.00 -5.97 -12.77
C LEU A 166 9.92 -5.14 -14.05
N ASP A 167 10.58 -3.98 -14.08
CA ASP A 167 10.56 -3.06 -15.21
C ASP A 167 11.90 -3.05 -15.98
N GLY A 168 12.99 -3.49 -15.34
CA GLY A 168 14.29 -3.65 -15.98
C GLY A 168 15.28 -4.40 -15.09
N SER A 169 16.23 -5.11 -15.70
CA SER A 169 17.32 -5.79 -15.00
C SER A 169 18.65 -5.65 -15.75
N HIS A 170 19.74 -5.71 -15.00
CA HIS A 170 21.11 -5.66 -15.52
C HIS A 170 22.03 -6.50 -14.64
N SER A 171 22.88 -7.34 -15.24
CA SER A 171 23.95 -8.03 -14.52
C SER A 171 25.16 -7.12 -14.39
N GLY A 172 25.64 -6.88 -13.17
CA GLY A 172 26.72 -5.94 -12.92
C GLY A 172 27.40 -6.11 -11.57
N SER A 173 28.59 -5.52 -11.45
CA SER A 173 29.35 -5.46 -10.20
C SER A 173 28.57 -4.73 -9.10
N PRO A 174 28.83 -5.03 -7.82
CA PRO A 174 28.18 -4.33 -6.71
C PRO A 174 28.63 -2.88 -6.60
N TYR A 175 27.83 -2.10 -5.87
CA TYR A 175 28.29 -0.82 -5.34
C TYR A 175 29.49 -1.03 -4.41
N GLN A 176 30.51 -0.18 -4.52
CA GLN A 176 31.78 -0.28 -3.81
C GLN A 176 32.10 0.98 -3.00
N GLY A 177 31.23 1.99 -3.03
CA GLY A 177 31.44 3.21 -2.26
C GLY A 177 31.35 2.96 -0.76
N LEU A 178 32.29 3.51 0.00
CA LEU A 178 32.41 3.36 1.45
C LEU A 178 31.97 4.61 2.21
N TRP A 179 31.84 5.73 1.50
CA TRP A 179 31.34 7.00 2.04
C TRP A 179 30.59 7.79 0.97
N GLY A 180 29.92 8.84 1.41
CA GLY A 180 29.09 9.68 0.56
C GLY A 180 27.86 10.13 1.33
N ILE A 181 27.38 11.33 1.04
CA ILE A 181 26.12 11.79 1.64
C ILE A 181 25.00 10.97 1.02
N THR A 182 24.18 10.36 1.87
CA THR A 182 22.92 9.76 1.44
C THR A 182 21.89 10.87 1.27
N THR A 183 21.21 10.89 0.13
CA THR A 183 20.16 11.85 -0.19
C THR A 183 18.86 11.15 -0.55
N ILE A 184 17.74 11.68 -0.08
CA ILE A 184 16.39 11.33 -0.53
C ILE A 184 15.85 12.55 -1.29
N GLY A 185 15.33 12.33 -2.49
CA GLY A 185 14.86 13.39 -3.38
C GLY A 185 15.96 14.11 -4.15
N ALA A 186 17.18 13.56 -4.17
CA ALA A 186 18.25 14.05 -5.05
C ALA A 186 19.29 12.96 -5.35
N THR A 187 19.99 13.10 -6.47
CA THR A 187 21.15 12.29 -6.87
C THR A 187 22.26 13.18 -7.45
N ASN A 188 23.52 12.71 -7.44
CA ASN A 188 24.65 13.44 -8.02
C ASN A 188 25.49 12.52 -8.94
N SER A 189 24.87 12.11 -10.04
CA SER A 189 25.46 11.22 -11.06
C SER A 189 26.27 11.97 -12.13
N THR A 190 26.02 13.28 -12.32
CA THR A 190 26.57 14.10 -13.42
C THR A 190 27.47 15.25 -12.96
N GLY A 191 27.73 15.38 -11.66
CA GLY A 191 28.50 16.49 -11.08
C GLY A 191 27.65 17.69 -10.70
N SER A 192 26.35 17.63 -11.00
CA SER A 192 25.33 18.56 -10.54
C SER A 192 24.23 17.80 -9.82
N LEU A 193 23.65 18.42 -8.79
CA LEU A 193 22.59 17.81 -8.00
C LEU A 193 21.28 17.76 -8.81
N ALA A 194 20.83 16.54 -9.13
CA ALA A 194 19.56 16.27 -9.78
C ALA A 194 18.47 16.09 -8.71
N CYS A 195 17.77 17.18 -8.36
CA CYS A 195 16.70 17.15 -7.37
C CYS A 195 15.38 16.64 -7.98
N PHE A 196 14.58 15.95 -7.17
CA PHE A 196 13.23 15.55 -7.54
C PHE A 196 12.31 16.77 -7.70
N ASN A 197 11.28 16.61 -8.51
CA ASN A 197 10.20 17.59 -8.63
C ASN A 197 8.85 16.88 -8.48
N GLY A 198 8.28 16.97 -7.27
CA GLY A 198 7.07 16.24 -6.93
C GLY A 198 7.06 15.78 -5.48
N TYR A 199 6.30 14.72 -5.21
CA TYR A 199 6.11 14.20 -3.86
C TYR A 199 6.80 12.85 -3.70
N ILE A 200 7.37 12.60 -2.52
CA ILE A 200 7.97 11.31 -2.14
C ILE A 200 7.37 10.90 -0.79
N ASP A 201 7.08 9.62 -0.64
CA ASP A 201 6.48 9.05 0.57
C ASP A 201 6.99 7.62 0.82
N GLN A 202 6.90 7.17 2.07
CA GLN A 202 7.27 5.82 2.54
C GLN A 202 8.62 5.30 2.02
N VAL A 203 9.68 6.08 2.16
CA VAL A 203 11.00 5.64 1.69
C VAL A 203 11.53 4.57 2.62
N ARG A 204 11.89 3.41 2.06
CA ARG A 204 12.43 2.27 2.80
C ARG A 204 13.78 1.84 2.25
N PHE A 205 14.64 1.40 3.17
CA PHE A 205 15.86 0.66 2.89
C PHE A 205 15.78 -0.69 3.57
N GLU A 206 16.22 -1.73 2.88
CA GLU A 206 16.43 -3.09 3.42
C GLU A 206 17.82 -3.58 3.01
N SER A 207 18.56 -4.18 3.92
CA SER A 207 19.93 -4.72 3.69
C SER A 207 19.95 -6.07 2.95
N ARG A 208 18.87 -6.37 2.24
CA ARG A 208 18.66 -7.60 1.46
C ARG A 208 17.93 -7.29 0.16
N ALA A 209 18.07 -8.17 -0.81
CA ALA A 209 17.24 -8.15 -2.01
C ALA A 209 15.84 -8.69 -1.66
N LYS A 210 14.81 -7.87 -1.80
CA LYS A 210 13.41 -8.31 -1.70
C LYS A 210 13.03 -9.11 -2.94
N ASN A 211 12.19 -10.12 -2.76
CA ASN A 211 11.67 -10.91 -3.88
C ASN A 211 10.41 -10.25 -4.50
N SER A 212 9.96 -10.80 -5.64
CA SER A 212 8.81 -10.29 -6.38
C SER A 212 7.52 -10.23 -5.56
N THR A 213 7.28 -11.20 -4.67
CA THR A 213 6.08 -11.24 -3.83
C THR A 213 6.11 -10.12 -2.79
N GLU A 214 7.27 -9.89 -2.18
CA GLU A 214 7.44 -8.81 -1.21
C GLU A 214 7.26 -7.44 -1.88
N LEU A 215 7.91 -7.21 -3.02
CA LEU A 215 7.78 -5.95 -3.76
C LEU A 215 6.36 -5.71 -4.29
N TRP A 216 5.68 -6.78 -4.69
CA TRP A 216 4.29 -6.71 -5.10
C TRP A 216 3.36 -6.39 -3.93
N ASN A 217 3.60 -6.96 -2.74
CA ASN A 217 2.85 -6.62 -1.54
C ASN A 217 3.07 -5.16 -1.14
N ASP A 218 4.30 -4.67 -1.11
CA ASP A 218 4.57 -3.25 -0.80
C ASP A 218 3.91 -2.28 -1.77
N ALA A 219 3.80 -2.66 -3.04
CA ALA A 219 3.19 -1.82 -4.07
C ALA A 219 1.66 -1.90 -4.13
N SER A 220 1.04 -2.99 -3.65
CA SER A 220 -0.38 -3.26 -3.91
C SER A 220 -1.22 -3.53 -2.67
N LEU A 221 -0.65 -4.11 -1.61
CA LEU A 221 -1.38 -4.45 -0.40
C LEU A 221 -1.57 -3.17 0.42
N TYR A 222 -2.83 -2.78 0.57
CA TYR A 222 -3.17 -1.57 1.30
C TYR A 222 -3.36 -1.86 2.79
N VAL A 223 -4.10 -2.92 3.12
CA VAL A 223 -4.22 -3.45 4.49
C VAL A 223 -4.36 -4.97 4.48
N TYR A 224 -3.91 -5.58 5.57
CA TYR A 224 -4.16 -6.97 5.88
C TYR A 224 -4.51 -7.11 7.36
N TYR A 225 -5.64 -7.72 7.69
CA TYR A 225 -5.97 -8.08 9.08
C TYR A 225 -6.13 -9.59 9.18
N SER A 226 -5.22 -10.21 9.93
CA SER A 226 -5.24 -11.65 10.21
C SER A 226 -6.23 -12.03 11.31
N PHE A 227 -6.59 -11.10 12.19
CA PHE A 227 -7.49 -11.31 13.34
C PHE A 227 -7.10 -12.40 14.37
N ASN A 228 -5.93 -13.03 14.20
CA ASN A 228 -5.45 -14.16 15.01
C ASN A 228 -5.38 -13.88 16.52
N ASP A 229 -5.07 -12.66 16.93
CA ASP A 229 -4.74 -12.32 18.33
C ASP A 229 -5.74 -11.36 18.98
N ASN A 230 -7.02 -11.42 18.59
CA ASN A 230 -8.03 -10.47 19.05
C ASN A 230 -7.53 -9.02 18.87
N SER A 231 -7.04 -8.74 17.67
CA SER A 231 -6.34 -7.53 17.31
C SER A 231 -6.93 -6.96 16.03
N LEU A 232 -7.02 -5.63 15.97
CA LEU A 232 -7.37 -4.88 14.76
C LEU A 232 -6.14 -4.17 14.17
N LEU A 233 -4.94 -4.61 14.55
CA LEU A 233 -3.70 -4.08 13.99
C LEU A 233 -3.56 -4.53 12.54
N ASP A 234 -3.18 -3.59 11.68
CA ASP A 234 -2.84 -3.88 10.30
C ASP A 234 -1.54 -4.68 10.25
N ASN A 235 -1.64 -5.92 9.77
CA ASN A 235 -0.53 -6.81 9.46
C ASN A 235 0.10 -6.49 8.09
N GLY A 236 -0.48 -5.55 7.33
CA GLY A 236 0.04 -5.04 6.07
C GLY A 236 1.11 -3.95 6.23
N PRO A 237 1.57 -3.36 5.12
CA PRO A 237 2.74 -2.48 5.11
C PRO A 237 2.46 -1.04 5.59
N ASN A 238 1.21 -0.68 5.88
CA ASN A 238 0.81 0.71 6.05
C ASN A 238 0.39 1.06 7.49
N GLY A 239 0.14 0.09 8.36
CA GLY A 239 -0.18 0.36 9.77
C GLY A 239 -1.55 1.04 9.95
N ILE A 240 -2.50 0.76 9.05
CA ILE A 240 -3.87 1.30 9.12
C ILE A 240 -4.67 0.49 10.13
N ASN A 241 -4.44 0.72 11.41
CA ASN A 241 -5.12 -0.03 12.46
C ASN A 241 -6.62 0.26 12.49
N GLY A 242 -7.43 -0.79 12.67
CA GLY A 242 -8.86 -0.68 12.86
C GLY A 242 -9.24 -0.15 14.24
N THR A 243 -10.42 0.43 14.33
CA THR A 243 -11.03 0.86 15.60
C THR A 243 -12.33 0.12 15.83
N ALA A 244 -12.48 -0.48 17.03
CA ALA A 244 -13.71 -1.12 17.44
C ALA A 244 -14.70 -0.11 18.03
N SER A 245 -15.96 -0.21 17.61
CA SER A 245 -17.09 0.25 18.41
C SER A 245 -17.59 -0.94 19.25
N GLY A 246 -17.46 -0.89 20.57
CA GLY A 246 -17.80 -2.00 21.47
C GLY A 246 -16.66 -2.96 21.78
N SER A 247 -16.96 -4.05 22.48
CA SER A 247 -15.97 -5.05 22.88
C SER A 247 -15.62 -5.97 21.71
N LEU A 248 -14.33 -6.07 21.41
CA LEU A 248 -13.81 -6.99 20.40
C LEU A 248 -14.04 -8.43 20.87
N THR A 249 -14.73 -9.21 20.05
CA THR A 249 -14.99 -10.63 20.27
C THR A 249 -14.30 -11.46 19.19
N SER A 250 -13.62 -12.54 19.61
CA SER A 250 -12.92 -13.46 18.72
C SER A 250 -13.46 -14.88 18.82
N THR A 251 -13.27 -15.64 17.75
CA THR A 251 -13.62 -17.05 17.64
C THR A 251 -12.52 -17.81 16.90
N THR A 252 -12.64 -19.13 16.77
CA THR A 252 -11.75 -19.92 15.92
C THR A 252 -11.90 -19.50 14.46
N GLY A 253 -10.79 -19.11 13.85
CA GLY A 253 -10.73 -18.65 12.47
C GLY A 253 -10.65 -19.78 11.46
N ARG A 254 -10.70 -19.41 10.18
CA ARG A 254 -10.26 -20.24 9.07
C ARG A 254 -8.76 -20.53 9.18
N VAL A 255 -8.00 -19.54 9.64
CA VAL A 255 -6.59 -19.60 10.05
C VAL A 255 -6.54 -19.06 11.48
N ASN A 256 -6.07 -19.88 12.43
CA ASN A 256 -6.04 -19.60 13.87
C ASN A 256 -7.28 -18.89 14.46
N GLY A 257 -7.35 -17.56 14.44
CA GLY A 257 -8.38 -16.76 15.10
C GLY A 257 -9.10 -15.78 14.16
N ALA A 258 -10.38 -15.53 14.41
CA ALA A 258 -11.22 -14.64 13.61
C ALA A 258 -11.96 -13.61 14.47
N ILE A 259 -12.37 -12.49 13.87
CA ILE A 259 -13.29 -11.55 14.52
C ILE A 259 -14.74 -12.03 14.39
N GLN A 260 -15.45 -12.01 15.51
CA GLN A 260 -16.85 -12.41 15.60
C GLN A 260 -17.78 -11.19 15.64
N PHE A 261 -18.93 -11.33 14.98
CA PHE A 261 -20.03 -10.39 14.94
C PHE A 261 -21.30 -11.05 15.49
N SER A 262 -22.03 -10.33 16.35
CA SER A 262 -23.25 -10.83 17.00
C SER A 262 -24.49 -10.04 16.56
N SER A 263 -25.63 -10.75 16.48
CA SER A 263 -26.91 -10.18 16.07
C SER A 263 -27.36 -9.06 17.01
N GLY A 264 -27.78 -7.92 16.45
CA GLY A 264 -28.29 -6.78 17.23
C GLY A 264 -27.22 -5.99 17.99
N SER A 265 -25.94 -6.30 17.79
CA SER A 265 -24.84 -5.54 18.39
C SER A 265 -24.56 -4.26 17.61
N SER A 266 -24.27 -3.17 18.32
CA SER A 266 -23.67 -1.96 17.75
C SER A 266 -22.17 -2.15 17.46
N ILE A 267 -21.70 -3.41 17.40
CA ILE A 267 -20.30 -3.72 17.20
C ILE A 267 -20.00 -3.62 15.72
N TYR A 268 -19.08 -2.74 15.40
CA TYR A 268 -18.56 -2.58 14.06
C TYR A 268 -17.13 -2.11 14.13
N TYR A 269 -16.36 -2.49 13.12
CA TYR A 269 -14.95 -2.16 13.03
C TYR A 269 -14.76 -1.17 11.89
N THR A 270 -14.24 0.01 12.22
CA THR A 270 -13.94 1.04 11.24
C THR A 270 -12.47 0.98 10.87
N TYR A 271 -12.21 0.96 9.57
CA TYR A 271 -10.87 0.95 9.00
C TYR A 271 -10.69 2.11 8.03
N GLY A 272 -9.44 2.49 7.82
CA GLY A 272 -9.05 3.55 6.90
C GLY A 272 -8.41 4.76 7.60
N PRO A 273 -8.20 5.85 6.85
CA PRO A 273 -8.83 6.11 5.56
C PRO A 273 -8.23 5.32 4.38
N PHE A 274 -9.08 5.04 3.40
CA PHE A 274 -8.75 4.48 2.09
C PHE A 274 -8.89 5.57 1.03
N TYR A 275 -7.77 6.17 0.64
CA TYR A 275 -7.77 7.26 -0.34
C TYR A 275 -8.26 6.80 -1.72
N PHE A 276 -7.70 5.70 -2.23
CA PHE A 276 -7.98 5.20 -3.57
C PHE A 276 -9.44 4.76 -3.76
N LEU A 277 -10.11 4.27 -2.72
CA LEU A 277 -11.55 3.93 -2.78
C LEU A 277 -12.46 5.17 -2.92
N GLY A 278 -11.91 6.36 -2.66
CA GLY A 278 -12.53 7.66 -2.92
C GLY A 278 -12.31 8.20 -4.33
N ILE A 279 -11.51 7.52 -5.17
CA ILE A 279 -11.21 7.93 -6.54
C ILE A 279 -12.07 7.13 -7.52
N SER A 280 -12.85 7.84 -8.34
CA SER A 280 -13.67 7.21 -9.37
C SER A 280 -12.83 6.36 -10.33
N ASN A 281 -13.35 5.18 -10.68
CA ASN A 281 -12.71 4.20 -11.57
C ASN A 281 -11.35 3.63 -11.09
N HIS A 282 -10.91 3.92 -9.87
CA HIS A 282 -9.70 3.30 -9.35
C HIS A 282 -9.91 1.80 -9.14
N ALA A 283 -9.01 0.98 -9.68
CA ALA A 283 -9.10 -0.46 -9.51
C ALA A 283 -8.81 -0.85 -8.05
N PHE A 284 -9.45 -1.92 -7.58
CA PHE A 284 -9.23 -2.43 -6.23
C PHE A 284 -9.58 -3.91 -6.14
N SER A 285 -9.14 -4.54 -5.05
CA SER A 285 -9.58 -5.87 -4.66
C SER A 285 -9.74 -5.98 -3.17
N ILE A 286 -10.77 -6.70 -2.74
CA ILE A 286 -11.03 -7.06 -1.36
C ILE A 286 -11.14 -8.58 -1.30
N SER A 287 -10.50 -9.19 -0.32
CA SER A 287 -10.57 -10.64 -0.08
C SER A 287 -10.81 -10.89 1.40
N LEU A 288 -11.72 -11.80 1.72
CA LEU A 288 -11.93 -12.25 3.10
C LEU A 288 -12.48 -13.67 3.14
N TRP A 289 -12.31 -14.32 4.28
CA TRP A 289 -13.12 -15.47 4.66
C TRP A 289 -14.29 -15.02 5.51
N ALA A 290 -15.49 -15.53 5.21
CA ALA A 290 -16.70 -15.26 5.97
C ALA A 290 -17.38 -16.56 6.39
N GLN A 291 -17.86 -16.60 7.62
CA GLN A 291 -18.68 -17.68 8.17
C GLN A 291 -19.95 -17.09 8.78
N PRO A 292 -21.07 -17.03 8.03
CA PRO A 292 -22.35 -16.63 8.61
C PRO A 292 -22.83 -17.68 9.62
N THR A 293 -23.48 -17.24 10.69
CA THR A 293 -24.01 -18.12 11.75
C THR A 293 -25.42 -17.69 12.14
N GLY A 294 -26.14 -18.54 12.90
CA GLY A 294 -27.50 -18.25 13.33
C GLY A 294 -28.51 -18.40 12.20
N SER A 295 -29.27 -17.36 11.90
CA SER A 295 -30.28 -17.33 10.84
C SER A 295 -29.97 -16.24 9.83
N TYR A 296 -30.39 -16.42 8.58
CA TYR A 296 -30.26 -15.37 7.58
C TYR A 296 -31.13 -14.15 7.91
N ALA A 297 -30.56 -12.99 7.67
CA ALA A 297 -31.21 -11.69 7.73
C ALA A 297 -30.51 -10.79 6.70
N ASP A 298 -31.21 -9.76 6.24
CA ASP A 298 -30.55 -8.69 5.49
C ASP A 298 -29.44 -8.11 6.37
N SER A 299 -28.21 -8.13 5.84
CA SER A 299 -27.04 -7.75 6.61
C SER A 299 -25.92 -7.20 5.73
N THR A 300 -25.16 -6.30 6.32
CA THR A 300 -24.01 -5.66 5.70
C THR A 300 -22.74 -6.44 6.02
N LEU A 301 -21.99 -6.83 4.99
CA LEU A 301 -20.65 -7.40 5.17
C LEU A 301 -19.60 -6.31 5.10
N ILE A 302 -19.65 -5.47 4.06
CA ILE A 302 -18.71 -4.38 3.82
C ILE A 302 -19.48 -3.13 3.45
N PHE A 303 -19.30 -2.07 4.25
CA PHE A 303 -19.91 -0.77 4.03
C PHE A 303 -18.85 0.31 3.91
N MET A 304 -19.03 1.20 2.94
CA MET A 304 -18.12 2.30 2.67
C MET A 304 -18.83 3.61 2.95
N GLN A 305 -18.17 4.52 3.67
CA GLN A 305 -18.67 5.88 3.89
C GLN A 305 -17.56 6.92 3.91
N GLN A 306 -17.89 8.15 3.55
CA GLN A 306 -17.09 9.30 3.95
C GLN A 306 -17.52 9.77 5.35
N LEU A 307 -16.79 10.72 5.94
CA LEU A 307 -17.11 11.23 7.29
C LEU A 307 -18.53 11.82 7.38
N SER A 308 -19.05 12.42 6.31
CA SER A 308 -20.41 12.98 6.24
C SER A 308 -20.96 12.94 4.82
N GLY A 309 -22.10 12.29 4.58
CA GLY A 309 -22.81 12.29 3.28
C GLY A 309 -22.71 10.96 2.53
N TRP A 310 -21.76 10.87 1.59
CA TRP A 310 -21.61 9.75 0.64
C TRP A 310 -21.35 8.41 1.33
N CYS A 311 -22.08 7.38 0.91
CA CYS A 311 -21.96 6.02 1.39
C CYS A 311 -22.51 5.01 0.38
N VAL A 312 -22.01 3.78 0.45
CA VAL A 312 -22.46 2.66 -0.38
C VAL A 312 -22.14 1.34 0.33
N HIS A 313 -23.02 0.35 0.21
CA HIS A 313 -22.66 -1.01 0.61
C HIS A 313 -21.81 -1.61 -0.50
N PHE A 314 -20.64 -2.12 -0.18
CA PHE A 314 -19.83 -2.88 -1.13
C PHE A 314 -20.28 -4.33 -1.20
N MET A 315 -20.78 -4.86 -0.09
CA MET A 315 -21.20 -6.24 0.00
C MET A 315 -22.29 -6.42 1.06
N VAL A 316 -23.35 -7.11 0.68
CA VAL A 316 -24.49 -7.43 1.55
C VAL A 316 -24.84 -8.91 1.43
N MET A 317 -25.52 -9.43 2.44
CA MET A 317 -26.18 -10.73 2.41
C MET A 317 -27.68 -10.50 2.60
N THR A 318 -28.49 -11.16 1.76
CA THR A 318 -29.94 -11.07 1.85
C THR A 318 -30.50 -11.95 2.96
N SER A 319 -31.76 -11.72 3.32
CA SER A 319 -32.56 -12.57 4.23
C SER A 319 -32.74 -14.01 3.74
N ALA A 320 -32.43 -14.31 2.48
CA ALA A 320 -32.36 -15.67 1.94
C ALA A 320 -30.93 -16.27 1.96
N GLY A 321 -29.94 -15.52 2.48
CA GLY A 321 -28.54 -15.96 2.60
C GLY A 321 -27.68 -15.72 1.36
N TYR A 322 -28.22 -15.08 0.31
CA TYR A 322 -27.48 -14.80 -0.92
C TYR A 322 -26.56 -13.59 -0.75
N LEU A 323 -25.31 -13.76 -1.18
CA LEU A 323 -24.33 -12.69 -1.28
C LEU A 323 -24.65 -11.77 -2.47
N SER A 324 -24.38 -10.49 -2.32
CA SER A 324 -24.44 -9.52 -3.41
C SER A 324 -23.36 -8.45 -3.25
N ALA A 325 -22.62 -8.18 -4.32
CA ALA A 325 -21.57 -7.16 -4.36
C ALA A 325 -22.02 -5.97 -5.21
N HIS A 326 -21.73 -4.75 -4.75
CA HIS A 326 -22.31 -3.52 -5.31
C HIS A 326 -21.28 -2.40 -5.50
N LEU A 327 -21.47 -1.60 -6.54
CA LEU A 327 -20.84 -0.30 -6.73
C LEU A 327 -21.83 0.73 -7.30
N TRP A 328 -21.52 2.00 -7.06
CA TRP A 328 -22.32 3.12 -7.52
C TRP A 328 -21.79 3.71 -8.83
N ASN A 329 -22.65 3.91 -9.83
CA ASN A 329 -22.33 4.64 -11.06
C ASN A 329 -23.31 5.79 -11.38
N GLY A 330 -24.08 6.21 -10.37
CA GLY A 330 -25.34 6.95 -10.55
C GLY A 330 -26.58 6.07 -10.40
N ASN A 331 -26.39 4.75 -10.51
CA ASN A 331 -27.32 3.70 -10.09
C ASN A 331 -26.54 2.60 -9.35
N ASP A 332 -27.28 1.66 -8.75
CA ASP A 332 -26.70 0.45 -8.17
C ASP A 332 -26.28 -0.53 -9.28
N VAL A 333 -25.01 -0.91 -9.29
CA VAL A 333 -24.49 -1.97 -10.17
C VAL A 333 -24.20 -3.19 -9.30
N THR A 334 -24.86 -4.30 -9.59
CA THR A 334 -24.82 -5.51 -8.76
C THR A 334 -24.15 -6.69 -9.47
N ALA A 335 -23.26 -7.39 -8.76
CA ALA A 335 -22.86 -8.77 -9.07
C ALA A 335 -23.46 -9.74 -8.04
N ASN A 336 -24.35 -10.62 -8.48
CA ASN A 336 -25.01 -11.59 -7.60
C ASN A 336 -24.07 -12.74 -7.25
N GLY A 337 -24.04 -13.12 -5.97
CA GLY A 337 -23.27 -14.25 -5.44
C GLY A 337 -24.14 -15.45 -5.06
N PRO A 338 -23.52 -16.55 -4.59
CA PRO A 338 -24.25 -17.72 -4.11
C PRO A 338 -24.85 -17.47 -2.72
N MET A 339 -25.70 -18.41 -2.28
CA MET A 339 -26.10 -18.53 -0.89
C MET A 339 -24.89 -19.00 -0.05
N LEU A 340 -24.55 -18.28 1.01
CA LEU A 340 -23.49 -18.67 1.93
C LEU A 340 -24.02 -19.67 2.96
N SER A 341 -23.39 -20.84 3.06
CA SER A 341 -23.83 -21.86 4.03
C SER A 341 -23.51 -21.44 5.45
N LEU A 342 -24.50 -21.53 6.34
CA LEU A 342 -24.30 -21.28 7.77
C LEU A 342 -23.22 -22.20 8.36
N ASN A 343 -22.44 -21.65 9.29
CA ASN A 343 -21.36 -22.32 10.01
C ASN A 343 -20.25 -22.89 9.10
N SER A 344 -20.17 -22.45 7.85
CA SER A 344 -19.14 -22.87 6.90
C SER A 344 -18.33 -21.67 6.42
N TRP A 345 -17.01 -21.77 6.51
CA TRP A 345 -16.10 -20.77 5.97
C TRP A 345 -16.20 -20.74 4.44
N THR A 346 -16.47 -19.56 3.88
CA THR A 346 -16.46 -19.30 2.44
C THR A 346 -15.48 -18.18 2.16
N HIS A 347 -14.53 -18.40 1.25
CA HIS A 347 -13.67 -17.33 0.75
C HIS A 347 -14.41 -16.50 -0.28
N ILE A 348 -14.34 -15.19 -0.14
CA ILE A 348 -14.98 -14.21 -1.00
C ILE A 348 -13.88 -13.28 -1.53
N GLY A 349 -13.68 -13.29 -2.85
CA GLY A 349 -12.87 -12.30 -3.54
C GLY A 349 -13.77 -11.32 -4.30
N TYR A 350 -13.54 -10.03 -4.13
CA TYR A 350 -14.30 -8.97 -4.77
C TYR A 350 -13.33 -7.98 -5.42
N THR A 351 -13.27 -7.98 -6.75
CA THR A 351 -12.39 -7.08 -7.49
C THR A 351 -13.19 -6.11 -8.35
N TYR A 352 -12.59 -4.96 -8.65
CA TYR A 352 -13.11 -3.99 -9.60
C TYR A 352 -11.99 -3.39 -10.44
N SER A 353 -12.25 -3.23 -11.74
CA SER A 353 -11.54 -2.29 -12.61
C SER A 353 -12.48 -1.72 -13.66
N LEU A 354 -12.09 -0.61 -14.29
CA LEU A 354 -12.90 0.02 -15.33
C LEU A 354 -13.20 -0.92 -16.50
N SER A 355 -12.25 -1.80 -16.88
CA SER A 355 -12.40 -2.73 -18.00
C SER A 355 -13.27 -3.94 -17.66
N ASN A 356 -13.20 -4.42 -16.42
CA ASN A 356 -13.84 -5.68 -16.02
C ASN A 356 -15.15 -5.49 -15.23
N GLY A 357 -15.35 -4.32 -14.64
CA GLY A 357 -16.41 -4.08 -13.67
C GLY A 357 -16.18 -4.88 -12.39
N ILE A 358 -17.27 -5.23 -11.70
CA ILE A 358 -17.20 -6.08 -10.53
C ILE A 358 -16.91 -7.51 -10.99
N GLN A 359 -15.93 -8.15 -10.37
CA GLN A 359 -15.76 -9.60 -10.43
C GLN A 359 -15.89 -10.17 -9.01
N LEU A 360 -16.80 -11.13 -8.86
CA LEU A 360 -17.04 -11.83 -7.61
C LEU A 360 -16.51 -13.26 -7.71
N TYR A 361 -15.60 -13.60 -6.81
CA TYR A 361 -14.95 -14.90 -6.69
C TYR A 361 -15.39 -15.60 -5.42
N ILE A 362 -15.61 -16.89 -5.50
CA ILE A 362 -15.99 -17.75 -4.36
C ILE A 362 -15.00 -18.91 -4.31
N ASN A 363 -14.34 -19.10 -3.16
CA ASN A 363 -13.32 -20.15 -2.98
C ASN A 363 -12.26 -20.14 -4.08
N GLY A 364 -11.81 -18.94 -4.46
CA GLY A 364 -10.75 -18.75 -5.46
C GLY A 364 -11.19 -18.95 -6.92
N VAL A 365 -12.50 -19.07 -7.20
CA VAL A 365 -13.05 -19.27 -8.54
C VAL A 365 -14.01 -18.15 -8.90
N LEU A 366 -13.89 -17.57 -10.10
CA LEU A 366 -14.80 -16.54 -10.58
C LEU A 366 -16.23 -17.09 -10.62
N TYR A 367 -17.15 -16.44 -9.92
CA TYR A 367 -18.55 -16.83 -9.80
C TYR A 367 -19.44 -15.98 -10.69
N SER A 368 -19.29 -14.65 -10.63
CA SER A 368 -20.07 -13.71 -11.43
C SER A 368 -19.31 -12.43 -11.72
N ASN A 369 -19.79 -11.66 -12.71
CA ASN A 369 -19.27 -10.35 -13.04
C ASN A 369 -20.35 -9.46 -13.69
N THR A 370 -20.06 -8.17 -13.82
CA THR A 370 -20.98 -7.18 -14.42
C THR A 370 -20.58 -6.76 -15.84
N GLY A 371 -19.37 -7.08 -16.28
CA GLY A 371 -18.70 -6.39 -17.38
C GLY A 371 -18.27 -4.96 -17.00
N GLY A 372 -17.41 -4.34 -17.82
CA GLY A 372 -16.83 -3.01 -17.57
C GLY A 372 -17.86 -1.89 -17.40
N PHE A 373 -17.66 -1.05 -16.39
CA PHE A 373 -18.46 0.16 -16.15
C PHE A 373 -17.68 1.19 -15.32
N SER A 374 -18.12 2.44 -15.39
CA SER A 374 -17.52 3.53 -14.60
C SER A 374 -18.05 3.55 -13.16
N TYR A 375 -17.16 3.47 -12.17
CA TYR A 375 -17.47 3.66 -10.75
C TYR A 375 -17.38 5.15 -10.39
N SER A 376 -18.43 5.68 -9.75
CA SER A 376 -18.48 7.04 -9.23
C SER A 376 -18.26 7.05 -7.73
N ALA A 377 -17.05 7.40 -7.31
CA ALA A 377 -16.68 7.51 -5.90
C ALA A 377 -17.06 8.86 -5.28
N SER A 378 -16.71 9.07 -4.01
CA SER A 378 -16.98 10.29 -3.24
C SER A 378 -16.08 11.49 -3.58
N GLY A 379 -14.90 11.24 -4.18
CA GLY A 379 -13.86 12.25 -4.39
C GLY A 379 -13.02 12.58 -3.15
N VAL A 380 -13.24 11.88 -2.03
CA VAL A 380 -12.52 12.09 -0.75
C VAL A 380 -12.16 10.74 -0.10
N PRO A 381 -11.21 10.69 0.86
CA PRO A 381 -10.88 9.43 1.52
C PRO A 381 -12.10 8.75 2.15
N MET A 382 -12.18 7.43 1.96
CA MET A 382 -13.29 6.59 2.38
C MET A 382 -12.94 5.77 3.62
N TYR A 383 -13.93 5.43 4.44
CA TYR A 383 -13.80 4.56 5.61
C TYR A 383 -14.62 3.32 5.38
N MET A 384 -14.05 2.18 5.75
CA MET A 384 -14.69 0.89 5.63
C MET A 384 -15.22 0.45 6.99
N ILE A 385 -16.45 -0.07 7.00
CA ILE A 385 -17.07 -0.70 8.15
C ILE A 385 -17.36 -2.16 7.80
N LEU A 386 -16.93 -3.07 8.67
CA LEU A 386 -17.23 -4.49 8.55
C LEU A 386 -18.42 -4.89 9.43
N GLY A 387 -19.32 -5.70 8.87
CA GLY A 387 -20.40 -6.38 9.59
C GLY A 387 -21.59 -5.51 10.00
N ASN A 388 -21.60 -4.22 9.66
CA ASN A 388 -22.68 -3.27 9.98
C ASN A 388 -22.59 -2.03 9.07
N ASP A 389 -23.65 -1.24 8.98
CA ASP A 389 -23.70 0.05 8.25
C ASP A 389 -23.79 1.28 9.18
N GLY A 390 -23.72 1.07 10.50
CA GLY A 390 -23.86 2.12 11.50
C GLY A 390 -25.29 2.67 11.59
N GLY A 391 -26.29 1.88 11.19
CA GLY A 391 -27.71 2.28 11.15
C GLY A 391 -28.07 3.12 9.92
N ARG A 392 -27.27 3.09 8.86
CA ARG A 392 -27.44 3.91 7.65
C ARG A 392 -28.06 3.13 6.48
N ASN A 393 -29.29 2.63 6.66
CA ASN A 393 -30.07 1.93 5.63
C ASN A 393 -30.48 2.79 4.41
N VAL A 394 -29.98 4.02 4.30
CA VAL A 394 -30.30 4.97 3.21
C VAL A 394 -29.35 4.80 2.02
N CYS A 395 -28.21 4.14 2.21
CA CYS A 395 -27.16 3.99 1.21
C CYS A 395 -27.49 2.85 0.24
N SER A 396 -27.16 2.98 -1.04
CA SER A 396 -27.37 1.92 -2.05
C SER A 396 -26.72 0.60 -1.61
N PRO A 397 -27.42 -0.55 -1.73
CA PRO A 397 -28.71 -0.78 -2.41
C PRO A 397 -29.96 -0.59 -1.54
N GLY A 398 -29.83 -0.01 -0.34
CA GLY A 398 -30.93 0.09 0.63
C GLY A 398 -31.19 -1.21 1.40
N ILE A 399 -30.28 -2.19 1.27
CA ILE A 399 -30.25 -3.42 2.06
C ILE A 399 -29.15 -3.26 3.09
N GLY A 400 -29.50 -3.37 4.38
CA GLY A 400 -28.60 -3.11 5.49
C GLY A 400 -28.95 -3.95 6.71
N GLY A 401 -28.16 -3.82 7.76
CA GLY A 401 -28.29 -4.60 9.00
C GLY A 401 -26.98 -5.19 9.50
N SER A 402 -27.03 -5.78 10.69
CA SER A 402 -25.86 -6.36 11.36
C SER A 402 -25.62 -7.80 10.90
N PHE A 403 -24.41 -8.07 10.42
CA PHE A 403 -23.97 -9.43 10.14
C PHE A 403 -23.83 -10.24 11.43
N THR A 404 -24.19 -11.51 11.37
CA THR A 404 -24.00 -12.47 12.47
C THR A 404 -23.13 -13.62 11.98
N GLY A 405 -21.95 -13.77 12.57
CA GLY A 405 -20.94 -14.68 12.04
C GLY A 405 -19.52 -14.26 12.39
N ALA A 406 -18.56 -14.66 11.57
CA ALA A 406 -17.16 -14.28 11.73
C ALA A 406 -16.51 -13.93 10.39
N PHE A 407 -15.51 -13.05 10.45
CA PHE A 407 -14.60 -12.76 9.33
C PHE A 407 -13.17 -13.09 9.71
N ASP A 408 -12.41 -13.56 8.73
CA ASP A 408 -11.02 -13.93 8.85
C ASP A 408 -10.23 -13.55 7.61
N GLU A 409 -8.91 -13.40 7.75
CA GLU A 409 -7.95 -13.20 6.65
C GLU A 409 -8.41 -12.11 5.66
N PHE A 410 -8.54 -10.87 6.15
CA PHE A 410 -9.09 -9.75 5.40
C PHE A 410 -7.99 -8.94 4.71
N TYR A 411 -8.03 -8.85 3.39
CA TYR A 411 -7.08 -8.12 2.56
C TYR A 411 -7.78 -7.05 1.73
N VAL A 412 -7.13 -5.90 1.58
CA VAL A 412 -7.51 -4.89 0.57
C VAL A 412 -6.28 -4.53 -0.25
N HIS A 413 -6.41 -4.62 -1.57
CA HIS A 413 -5.40 -4.17 -2.51
C HIS A 413 -5.88 -2.93 -3.28
N SER A 414 -4.96 -2.03 -3.57
CA SER A 414 -5.16 -0.83 -4.40
C SER A 414 -5.12 -1.13 -5.90
N CYS A 415 -5.29 -2.39 -6.31
CA CYS A 415 -5.33 -2.80 -7.70
C CYS A 415 -6.30 -3.98 -7.89
N GLU A 416 -6.65 -4.25 -9.14
CA GLU A 416 -7.36 -5.47 -9.48
C GLU A 416 -6.40 -6.66 -9.44
N LEU A 417 -6.74 -7.66 -8.61
CA LEU A 417 -6.01 -8.92 -8.54
C LEU A 417 -6.42 -9.84 -9.67
N THR A 418 -5.43 -10.58 -10.18
CA THR A 418 -5.67 -11.67 -11.11
C THR A 418 -6.40 -12.83 -10.44
N ALA A 419 -7.10 -13.66 -11.23
CA ALA A 419 -7.74 -14.88 -10.73
C ALA A 419 -6.76 -15.82 -10.00
N SER A 420 -5.49 -15.88 -10.40
CA SER A 420 -4.45 -16.65 -9.71
C SER A 420 -4.10 -16.07 -8.34
N GLN A 421 -4.03 -14.75 -8.20
CA GLN A 421 -3.78 -14.10 -6.92
C GLN A 421 -4.95 -14.28 -5.97
N ILE A 422 -6.19 -14.14 -6.45
CA ILE A 422 -7.39 -14.43 -5.66
C ILE A 422 -7.42 -15.90 -5.21
N ARG A 423 -7.03 -16.84 -6.08
CA ARG A 423 -6.92 -18.26 -5.73
C ARG A 423 -5.87 -18.51 -4.65
N ALA A 424 -4.75 -17.79 -4.66
CA ALA A 424 -3.74 -17.91 -3.61
C ALA A 424 -4.31 -17.48 -2.25
N LEU A 425 -5.03 -16.35 -2.19
CA LEU A 425 -5.69 -15.88 -0.97
C LEU A 425 -6.82 -16.82 -0.48
N ALA A 426 -7.42 -17.58 -1.40
CA ALA A 426 -8.41 -18.60 -1.07
C ALA A 426 -7.82 -19.90 -0.50
N ASN A 427 -6.49 -20.03 -0.43
CA ASN A 427 -5.79 -21.19 0.10
C ASN A 427 -4.65 -20.73 1.02
N PRO A 428 -4.99 -20.02 2.11
CA PRO A 428 -4.00 -19.47 3.04
C PRO A 428 -3.27 -20.54 3.86
#